data_AF-A0A0N9Y164-F1
#
_entry.id   AF-A0A0N9Y164-F1
#
_cell.length_a   1.000
_cell.length_b   1.000
_cell.length_c   1.000
_cell.angle_alpha   90.00
_cell.angle_beta   90.00
_cell.angle_gamma   90.00
#
_symmetry.space_group_name_H-M   'P 1'
#
loop_
_entity.id
_entity.type
_entity.pdbx_description
1 polymer ?
#
loop_
_entity_poly.entity_id
_entity_poly.type
_entity_poly.pdbx_seq_one_letter_code
_entity_poly.pdbx_strand_id
1 'polypeptide(L)'
;MGRHALASPSQRKLPAVAAAILAPVAAFFVSGGDASPYPAEDTTKPVAQPVADQASLCCMEIVAASAPAASPPSVQTLALSSGNEQPAAASRWRVINIPQLLPIGLAPERGLQVKTILASRAVSADFPEIHDIGGVRPDALRWHPDGLALDVMIPNPSSAAGIALGNRIVAYALKNADRFALQDAIWRGTYYTPDGGAKAGGYGHYDHVHLTTKGGGYPTGGELYLR
;
A
#
# COMPACT_ATOMS: atom_id res chain seq x y z
N MET A 1 52.87 -28.73 52.88
CA MET A 1 53.45 -27.57 53.60
C MET A 1 53.37 -26.35 52.71
N GLY A 2 52.87 -25.22 53.21
CA GLY A 2 52.96 -23.90 52.54
C GLY A 2 51.71 -23.42 51.80
N ARG A 3 50.78 -22.83 52.55
CA ARG A 3 49.70 -21.95 52.07
C ARG A 3 50.27 -20.54 51.90
N HIS A 4 49.92 -19.78 50.87
CA HIS A 4 49.84 -18.32 50.99
C HIS A 4 48.66 -17.75 50.20
N ALA A 5 47.98 -16.83 50.87
CA ALA A 5 46.70 -16.25 50.51
C ALA A 5 46.85 -14.73 50.27
N LEU A 6 45.93 -14.23 49.43
CA LEU A 6 45.28 -12.90 49.43
C LEU A 6 46.03 -11.61 49.03
N ALA A 7 45.43 -10.91 48.06
CA ALA A 7 45.12 -9.47 48.13
C ALA A 7 43.92 -9.11 47.22
N SER A 8 42.89 -8.49 47.79
CA SER A 8 41.86 -7.67 47.11
C SER A 8 41.62 -6.43 48.00
N PRO A 9 40.74 -5.46 47.67
CA PRO A 9 40.51 -4.74 46.41
C PRO A 9 40.70 -3.22 46.64
N SER A 10 40.60 -2.38 45.61
CA SER A 10 40.49 -0.91 45.81
C SER A 10 39.29 -0.37 45.04
N GLN A 11 38.22 -0.06 45.79
CA GLN A 11 37.15 0.82 45.37
C GLN A 11 37.60 2.27 45.52
N ARG A 12 37.33 3.12 44.52
CA ARG A 12 37.28 4.57 44.67
C ARG A 12 35.92 5.08 44.21
N LYS A 13 35.23 5.80 45.09
CA LYS A 13 33.96 6.51 44.81
C LYS A 13 34.17 8.02 44.87
N LEU A 14 33.19 8.72 44.26
CA LEU A 14 32.70 10.11 44.45
C LEU A 14 33.33 11.22 43.58
N PRO A 15 32.64 12.38 43.35
CA PRO A 15 31.29 12.79 43.79
C PRO A 15 30.37 13.36 42.67
N ALA A 16 29.08 13.51 43.04
CA ALA A 16 28.04 14.23 42.30
C ALA A 16 28.22 15.76 42.39
N VAL A 17 27.86 16.47 41.31
CA VAL A 17 27.65 17.92 41.30
C VAL A 17 26.27 18.20 40.70
N ALA A 18 25.42 18.87 41.48
CA ALA A 18 24.11 19.37 41.08
C ALA A 18 24.27 20.72 40.36
N ALA A 19 23.53 20.91 39.26
CA ALA A 19 23.39 22.21 38.61
C ALA A 19 21.90 22.51 38.41
N ALA A 20 21.42 23.57 39.08
CA ALA A 20 20.13 24.19 38.86
C ALA A 20 20.25 25.20 37.70
N ILE A 21 19.33 25.18 36.74
CA ILE A 21 19.21 26.22 35.71
C ILE A 21 17.74 26.65 35.55
N LEU A 22 17.62 27.97 35.47
CA LEU A 22 16.44 28.83 35.49
C LEU A 22 15.59 28.73 34.22
N ALA A 23 14.30 29.03 34.38
CA ALA A 23 13.27 29.10 33.35
C ALA A 23 13.45 30.26 32.34
N PRO A 24 12.80 30.20 31.16
CA PRO A 24 12.41 31.38 30.41
C PRO A 24 10.89 31.57 30.35
N VAL A 25 10.50 32.84 30.48
CA VAL A 25 9.15 33.41 30.33
C VAL A 25 8.78 33.43 28.84
N ALA A 26 7.62 32.89 28.48
CA ALA A 26 7.04 33.02 27.14
C ALA A 26 5.99 34.13 27.12
N ALA A 27 6.27 35.19 26.35
CA ALA A 27 5.28 36.21 25.99
C ALA A 27 4.51 35.73 24.75
N PHE A 28 3.19 35.61 24.86
CA PHE A 28 2.30 35.36 23.73
C PHE A 28 1.83 36.69 23.14
N PHE A 29 2.20 36.96 21.88
CA PHE A 29 1.52 37.96 21.05
C PHE A 29 0.35 37.28 20.34
N VAL A 30 -0.86 37.77 20.57
CA VAL A 30 -2.05 37.36 19.80
C VAL A 30 -2.16 38.29 18.59
N SER A 31 -2.19 37.70 17.39
CA SER A 31 -2.48 38.39 16.13
C SER A 31 -3.95 38.10 15.79
N GLY A 32 -4.77 39.15 15.75
CA GLY A 32 -6.17 39.08 15.29
C GLY A 32 -6.22 39.18 13.77
N GLY A 33 -6.79 38.17 13.11
CA GLY A 33 -7.06 38.19 11.67
C GLY A 33 -8.45 38.76 11.37
N ASP A 34 -8.49 39.71 10.43
CA ASP A 34 -9.70 40.34 9.89
C ASP A 34 -10.65 39.33 9.22
N ALA A 35 -11.94 39.46 9.53
CA ALA A 35 -13.02 38.79 8.82
C ALA A 35 -13.47 39.66 7.64
N SER A 36 -13.30 39.17 6.41
CA SER A 36 -13.99 39.70 5.23
C SER A 36 -15.30 38.93 5.01
N PRO A 37 -16.47 39.60 4.98
CA PRO A 37 -17.72 38.98 4.57
C PRO A 37 -17.86 39.01 3.05
N TYR A 38 -18.02 37.85 2.43
CA TYR A 38 -18.54 37.73 1.06
C TYR A 38 -20.09 37.82 1.08
N PRO A 39 -20.71 38.51 0.11
CA PRO A 39 -22.16 38.67 0.07
C PRO A 39 -22.88 37.45 -0.50
N ALA A 40 -24.14 37.35 -0.10
CA ALA A 40 -25.12 36.31 -0.40
C ALA A 40 -25.68 36.40 -1.83
N GLU A 41 -26.02 35.24 -2.40
CA GLU A 41 -27.12 34.95 -3.33
C GLU A 41 -27.27 33.41 -3.37
N ASP A 42 -28.39 32.74 -3.61
CA ASP A 42 -29.83 32.98 -3.49
C ASP A 42 -30.39 31.54 -3.54
N THR A 43 -31.35 31.18 -2.69
CA THR A 43 -31.88 29.81 -2.59
C THR A 43 -33.37 29.82 -2.82
N THR A 44 -33.82 29.43 -4.01
CA THR A 44 -35.19 28.95 -4.23
C THR A 44 -35.22 27.73 -5.17
N LYS A 45 -36.23 26.88 -4.91
CA LYS A 45 -36.38 25.46 -5.25
C LYS A 45 -37.15 25.23 -6.58
N PRO A 46 -37.34 23.98 -7.04
CA PRO A 46 -37.30 23.58 -8.45
C PRO A 46 -38.66 23.49 -9.15
N VAL A 47 -38.64 23.43 -10.49
CA VAL A 47 -39.78 23.02 -11.34
C VAL A 47 -39.29 22.09 -12.46
N ALA A 48 -39.91 20.91 -12.51
CA ALA A 48 -39.92 19.87 -13.56
C ALA A 48 -40.44 20.42 -14.91
N GLN A 49 -40.21 19.93 -16.13
CA GLN A 49 -39.75 18.69 -16.80
C GLN A 49 -39.83 19.02 -18.35
N PRO A 50 -39.76 18.10 -19.33
CA PRO A 50 -38.80 17.04 -19.69
C PRO A 50 -38.33 17.15 -21.18
N VAL A 51 -37.68 16.09 -21.69
CA VAL A 51 -37.56 15.61 -23.09
C VAL A 51 -36.15 15.68 -23.73
N ALA A 52 -35.55 14.49 -23.79
CA ALA A 52 -34.76 13.84 -24.85
C ALA A 52 -33.81 14.66 -25.74
N ASP A 53 -32.53 14.25 -25.79
CA ASP A 53 -32.05 13.45 -26.93
C ASP A 53 -30.79 12.64 -26.56
N GLN A 54 -30.65 11.47 -27.17
CA GLN A 54 -29.53 10.54 -27.03
C GLN A 54 -28.56 10.65 -28.22
N ALA A 55 -27.37 10.05 -28.03
CA ALA A 55 -26.36 9.62 -29.02
C ALA A 55 -25.26 10.67 -29.34
N SER A 56 -23.97 10.35 -29.35
CA SER A 56 -23.33 9.07 -29.69
C SER A 56 -22.01 8.82 -28.95
N LEU A 57 -21.98 7.75 -28.14
CA LEU A 57 -20.81 6.88 -28.04
C LEU A 57 -20.82 5.99 -29.28
N CYS A 58 -20.19 6.44 -30.37
CA CYS A 58 -20.05 5.58 -31.54
C CYS A 58 -18.99 4.51 -31.27
N CYS A 59 -19.37 3.27 -31.63
CA CYS A 59 -18.55 2.06 -31.77
C CYS A 59 -18.70 1.02 -30.65
N MET A 60 -19.87 0.39 -30.54
CA MET A 60 -20.05 -1.07 -30.67
C MET A 60 -21.50 -1.46 -30.35
N GLU A 61 -22.17 -2.12 -31.29
CA GLU A 61 -23.48 -2.76 -31.08
C GLU A 61 -23.31 -4.27 -31.25
N ILE A 62 -23.59 -5.01 -30.18
CA ILE A 62 -23.63 -6.48 -30.18
C ILE A 62 -25.10 -6.86 -30.34
N VAL A 63 -25.47 -7.30 -31.54
CA VAL A 63 -26.83 -7.78 -31.83
C VAL A 63 -26.95 -9.25 -31.43
N ALA A 64 -27.78 -9.53 -30.43
CA ALA A 64 -28.25 -10.88 -30.14
C ALA A 64 -29.50 -11.16 -30.98
N ALA A 65 -29.49 -12.21 -31.80
CA ALA A 65 -30.70 -12.68 -32.47
C ALA A 65 -31.67 -13.32 -31.45
N SER A 66 -32.93 -12.92 -31.47
CA SER A 66 -34.05 -13.55 -30.75
C SER A 66 -35.22 -13.69 -31.72
N ALA A 67 -36.07 -14.72 -31.76
CA ALA A 67 -36.13 -16.10 -31.31
C ALA A 67 -37.34 -16.71 -32.11
N PRO A 68 -37.45 -18.01 -32.42
CA PRO A 68 -38.66 -18.51 -33.05
C PRO A 68 -39.78 -18.73 -32.01
N ALA A 69 -41.02 -18.47 -32.45
CA ALA A 69 -42.26 -18.52 -31.68
C ALA A 69 -42.62 -19.93 -31.17
N ALA A 70 -43.42 -19.95 -30.08
CA ALA A 70 -43.91 -21.16 -29.41
C ALA A 70 -45.02 -21.90 -30.19
N SER A 71 -45.08 -23.21 -29.94
CA SER A 71 -45.65 -24.33 -30.72
C SER A 71 -47.17 -24.56 -30.65
N PRO A 72 -47.69 -25.61 -31.33
CA PRO A 72 -48.22 -26.76 -30.59
C PRO A 72 -47.72 -28.14 -31.12
N PRO A 73 -47.99 -29.26 -30.43
CA PRO A 73 -47.13 -30.43 -30.42
C PRO A 73 -47.41 -31.38 -31.59
N SER A 74 -46.35 -31.94 -32.17
CA SER A 74 -46.43 -33.09 -33.08
C SER A 74 -45.46 -34.15 -32.59
N VAL A 75 -46.00 -35.28 -32.17
CA VAL A 75 -45.26 -36.47 -31.76
C VAL A 75 -44.58 -37.04 -33.00
N GLN A 76 -43.26 -36.91 -33.11
CA GLN A 76 -42.50 -37.64 -34.13
C GLN A 76 -41.19 -38.16 -33.54
N THR A 77 -41.22 -39.47 -33.26
CA THR A 77 -40.19 -40.48 -33.47
C THR A 77 -38.72 -40.05 -33.42
N LEU A 78 -37.99 -40.69 -32.48
CA LEU A 78 -36.54 -40.80 -32.45
C LEU A 78 -35.99 -41.21 -33.81
N ALA A 79 -35.45 -40.25 -34.56
CA ALA A 79 -34.55 -40.51 -35.66
C ALA A 79 -33.15 -40.03 -35.21
N LEU A 80 -32.22 -40.98 -35.02
CA LEU A 80 -30.81 -40.66 -34.95
C LEU A 80 -30.39 -40.11 -36.32
N SER A 81 -30.49 -38.81 -36.47
CA SER A 81 -29.85 -38.11 -37.58
C SER A 81 -28.52 -37.61 -37.06
N SER A 82 -27.44 -38.16 -37.62
CA SER A 82 -26.09 -37.60 -37.53
C SER A 82 -26.08 -36.24 -38.21
N GLY A 83 -26.62 -35.24 -37.52
CA GLY A 83 -26.49 -33.84 -37.86
C GLY A 83 -25.11 -33.40 -37.41
N ASN A 84 -24.34 -32.88 -38.35
CA ASN A 84 -23.08 -32.20 -38.10
C ASN A 84 -23.38 -30.91 -37.32
N GLU A 85 -23.64 -31.04 -36.02
CA GLU A 85 -23.74 -29.90 -35.10
C GLU A 85 -22.32 -29.38 -34.88
N GLN A 86 -21.95 -28.39 -35.70
CA GLN A 86 -20.90 -27.46 -35.33
C GLN A 86 -21.24 -26.97 -33.91
N PRO A 87 -20.35 -27.16 -32.91
CA PRO A 87 -20.65 -26.64 -31.59
C PRO A 87 -20.79 -25.14 -31.75
N ALA A 88 -21.98 -24.61 -31.46
CA ALA A 88 -22.17 -23.18 -31.33
C ALA A 88 -21.19 -22.74 -30.25
N ALA A 89 -20.08 -22.11 -30.67
CA ALA A 89 -19.08 -21.56 -29.79
C ALA A 89 -19.73 -20.36 -29.08
N ALA A 90 -20.52 -20.65 -28.05
CA ALA A 90 -20.90 -19.65 -27.07
C ALA A 90 -19.60 -19.15 -26.46
N SER A 91 -19.16 -17.97 -26.89
CA SER A 91 -18.04 -17.27 -26.28
C SER A 91 -18.44 -16.88 -24.86
N ARG A 92 -18.31 -17.83 -23.93
CA ARG A 92 -18.37 -17.53 -22.50
C ARG A 92 -17.09 -16.78 -22.20
N TRP A 93 -17.16 -15.45 -22.20
CA TRP A 93 -16.09 -14.60 -21.69
C TRP A 93 -15.84 -14.99 -20.23
N ARG A 94 -14.86 -15.86 -20.00
CA ARG A 94 -14.38 -16.15 -18.65
C ARG A 94 -13.30 -15.11 -18.39
N VAL A 95 -13.53 -14.25 -17.42
CA VAL A 95 -12.45 -13.46 -16.82
C VAL A 95 -11.58 -14.45 -16.07
N ILE A 96 -10.58 -15.00 -16.75
CA ILE A 96 -9.50 -15.74 -16.12
C ILE A 96 -8.55 -14.66 -15.59
N ASN A 97 -8.51 -14.48 -14.27
CA ASN A 97 -7.44 -13.72 -13.64
C ASN A 97 -6.15 -14.52 -13.77
N ILE A 98 -5.47 -14.36 -14.90
CA ILE A 98 -4.15 -14.94 -15.11
C ILE A 98 -3.19 -14.13 -14.23
N PRO A 99 -2.53 -14.75 -13.25
CA PRO A 99 -1.60 -14.01 -12.39
C PRO A 99 -0.47 -13.44 -13.25
N GLN A 100 -0.30 -12.12 -13.19
CA GLN A 100 0.72 -11.41 -13.96
C GLN A 100 2.03 -11.37 -13.17
N LEU A 101 3.15 -11.68 -13.82
CA LEU A 101 4.46 -11.54 -13.19
C LEU A 101 4.79 -10.05 -13.00
N LEU A 102 5.20 -9.68 -11.79
CA LEU A 102 5.69 -8.35 -11.47
C LEU A 102 7.10 -8.15 -12.03
N PRO A 103 7.37 -7.02 -12.71
CA PRO A 103 8.72 -6.68 -13.14
C PRO A 103 9.66 -6.49 -11.94
N ILE A 104 10.96 -6.41 -12.22
CA ILE A 104 11.95 -6.01 -11.20
C ILE A 104 11.55 -4.63 -10.65
N GLY A 105 11.60 -4.50 -9.33
CA GLY A 105 11.22 -3.28 -8.63
C GLY A 105 12.36 -2.25 -8.58
N LEU A 106 12.07 -1.11 -7.98
CA LEU A 106 13.04 -0.01 -7.82
C LEU A 106 14.10 -0.32 -6.75
N ALA A 107 13.75 -1.11 -5.72
CA ALA A 107 14.71 -1.45 -4.67
C ALA A 107 15.76 -2.46 -5.15
N PRO A 108 17.06 -2.28 -4.83
CA PRO A 108 18.06 -3.30 -5.06
C PRO A 108 17.69 -4.60 -4.34
N GLU A 109 17.42 -5.67 -5.09
CA GLU A 109 16.94 -6.94 -4.52
C GLU A 109 18.03 -7.76 -3.82
N ARG A 110 19.30 -7.39 -3.99
CA ARG A 110 20.42 -8.08 -3.37
C ARG A 110 20.31 -8.00 -1.84
N GLY A 111 20.15 -9.16 -1.22
CA GLY A 111 20.03 -9.30 0.22
C GLY A 111 18.63 -9.00 0.76
N LEU A 112 17.65 -8.65 -0.08
CA LEU A 112 16.25 -8.59 0.35
C LEU A 112 15.66 -10.00 0.47
N GLN A 113 14.72 -10.17 1.38
CA GLN A 113 13.98 -11.42 1.52
C GLN A 113 12.79 -11.49 0.58
N VAL A 114 12.31 -12.71 0.31
CA VAL A 114 11.27 -12.99 -0.71
C VAL A 114 10.04 -12.09 -0.55
N LYS A 115 9.49 -11.95 0.65
CA LYS A 115 8.30 -11.10 0.85
C LYS A 115 8.59 -9.61 0.75
N THR A 116 9.80 -9.18 1.09
CA THR A 116 10.28 -7.80 0.94
C THR A 116 10.45 -7.46 -0.54
N ILE A 117 10.99 -8.38 -1.35
CA ILE A 117 11.05 -8.23 -2.81
C ILE A 117 9.65 -8.14 -3.41
N LEU A 118 8.73 -9.02 -2.97
CA LEU A 118 7.34 -8.96 -3.42
C LEU A 118 6.69 -7.60 -3.15
N ALA A 119 6.87 -7.06 -1.94
CA ALA A 119 6.37 -5.74 -1.58
C ALA A 119 7.00 -4.63 -2.45
N SER A 120 8.32 -4.64 -2.63
CA SER A 120 9.04 -3.65 -3.46
C SER A 120 8.54 -3.66 -4.91
N ARG A 121 8.44 -4.84 -5.53
CA ARG A 121 7.96 -5.00 -6.90
C ARG A 121 6.51 -4.55 -7.05
N ALA A 122 5.65 -4.89 -6.09
CA ALA A 122 4.25 -4.52 -6.11
C ALA A 122 4.07 -3.00 -5.97
N VAL A 123 4.81 -2.36 -5.06
CA VAL A 123 4.81 -0.89 -4.91
C VAL A 123 5.31 -0.22 -6.18
N SER A 124 6.42 -0.71 -6.76
CA SER A 124 7.00 -0.16 -7.99
C SER A 124 6.03 -0.24 -9.18
N ALA A 125 5.23 -1.31 -9.27
CA ALA A 125 4.27 -1.51 -10.36
C ALA A 125 2.97 -0.70 -10.17
N ASP A 126 2.53 -0.50 -8.92
CA ASP A 126 1.24 0.12 -8.60
C ASP A 126 1.35 1.64 -8.37
N PHE A 127 2.54 2.16 -8.08
CA PHE A 127 2.81 3.57 -7.78
C PHE A 127 3.91 4.14 -8.69
N PRO A 128 3.61 4.44 -9.96
CA PRO A 128 4.58 4.98 -10.91
C PRO A 128 5.12 6.36 -10.52
N GLU A 129 4.48 7.06 -9.58
CA GLU A 129 5.00 8.30 -8.99
C GLU A 129 6.24 8.08 -8.11
N ILE A 130 6.51 6.85 -7.68
CA ILE A 130 7.71 6.49 -6.92
C ILE A 130 8.86 6.24 -7.88
N HIS A 131 10.03 6.79 -7.55
CA HIS A 131 11.22 6.72 -8.39
C HIS A 131 12.43 6.10 -7.70
N ASP A 132 12.37 5.93 -6.38
CA ASP A 132 13.43 5.33 -5.58
C ASP A 132 12.85 4.57 -4.39
N ILE A 133 13.43 3.41 -4.10
CA ILE A 133 13.08 2.59 -2.94
C ILE A 133 14.38 2.08 -2.31
N GLY A 134 14.65 2.49 -1.08
CA GLY A 134 15.74 1.95 -0.27
C GLY A 134 15.46 0.51 0.18
N GLY A 135 16.53 -0.23 0.50
CA GLY A 135 16.45 -1.62 0.94
C GLY A 135 17.58 -1.96 1.91
N VAL A 136 18.38 -2.98 1.57
CA VAL A 136 19.47 -3.45 2.43
C VAL A 136 20.55 -2.39 2.60
N ARG A 137 20.90 -2.10 3.86
CA ARG A 137 22.01 -1.23 4.25
C ARG A 137 22.40 -1.50 5.71
N PRO A 138 23.62 -1.12 6.15
CA PRO A 138 23.94 -1.06 7.57
C PRO A 138 22.95 -0.14 8.31
N ASP A 139 22.48 -0.59 9.47
CA ASP A 139 21.58 0.13 10.33
C ASP A 139 21.75 -0.35 11.78
N ALA A 140 21.34 0.47 12.75
CA ALA A 140 21.36 0.14 14.17
C ALA A 140 20.33 -0.96 14.50
N LEU A 141 19.22 -1.00 13.76
CA LEU A 141 18.17 -2.00 13.92
C LEU A 141 18.25 -3.03 12.79
N ARG A 142 17.83 -4.26 13.10
CA ARG A 142 18.08 -5.42 12.23
C ARG A 142 17.36 -5.40 10.88
N TRP A 143 16.30 -4.61 10.71
CA TRP A 143 15.38 -4.80 9.57
C TRP A 143 16.01 -4.48 8.21
N HIS A 144 16.75 -3.38 8.08
CA HIS A 144 17.50 -3.11 6.84
C HIS A 144 18.67 -4.09 6.63
N PRO A 145 19.54 -4.35 7.64
CA PRO A 145 20.63 -5.32 7.53
C PRO A 145 20.18 -6.72 7.10
N ASP A 146 19.05 -7.20 7.64
CA ASP A 146 18.53 -8.55 7.38
C ASP A 146 17.61 -8.61 6.14
N GLY A 147 17.48 -7.51 5.39
CA GLY A 147 16.68 -7.43 4.17
C GLY A 147 15.19 -7.56 4.36
N LEU A 148 14.68 -7.09 5.51
CA LEU A 148 13.28 -7.14 5.92
C LEU A 148 12.52 -5.84 5.66
N ALA A 149 13.23 -4.73 5.43
CA ALA A 149 12.67 -3.39 5.32
C ALA A 149 12.86 -2.73 3.95
N LEU A 150 11.94 -1.82 3.63
CA LEU A 150 11.99 -0.93 2.47
C LEU A 150 11.74 0.51 2.90
N ASP A 151 12.46 1.44 2.29
CA ASP A 151 12.23 2.89 2.42
C ASP A 151 11.66 3.41 1.10
N VAL A 152 10.34 3.54 1.00
CA VAL A 152 9.66 4.00 -0.24
C VAL A 152 9.67 5.53 -0.29
N MET A 153 10.57 6.11 -1.10
CA MET A 153 10.83 7.55 -1.12
C MET A 153 9.67 8.32 -1.74
N ILE A 154 9.11 9.28 -1.00
CA ILE A 154 7.96 10.07 -1.45
C ILE A 154 8.43 11.37 -2.11
N PRO A 155 8.11 11.64 -3.39
CA PRO A 155 8.43 12.91 -4.02
C PRO A 155 7.66 14.06 -3.38
N ASN A 156 8.34 15.20 -3.16
CA ASN A 156 7.77 16.39 -2.53
C ASN A 156 6.97 16.05 -1.25
N PRO A 157 7.59 15.40 -0.25
CA PRO A 157 6.87 14.69 0.80
C PRO A 157 6.15 15.60 1.82
N SER A 158 6.50 16.89 1.84
CA SER A 158 5.80 17.91 2.63
C SER A 158 4.61 18.56 1.90
N SER A 159 4.44 18.28 0.60
CA SER A 159 3.30 18.78 -0.18
C SER A 159 2.03 17.98 0.12
N ALA A 160 0.86 18.56 -0.13
CA ALA A 160 -0.41 17.86 0.01
C ALA A 160 -0.47 16.59 -0.87
N ALA A 161 0.05 16.66 -2.09
CA ALA A 161 0.11 15.51 -3.01
C ALA A 161 1.06 14.41 -2.50
N GLY A 162 2.24 14.78 -2.00
CA GLY A 162 3.19 13.82 -1.41
C GLY A 162 2.62 13.14 -0.17
N ILE A 163 1.97 13.90 0.72
CA ILE A 163 1.29 13.35 1.90
C ILE A 163 0.19 12.38 1.49
N ALA A 164 -0.64 12.74 0.51
CA ALA A 164 -1.69 11.87 -0.02
C ALA A 164 -1.10 10.59 -0.64
N LEU A 165 0.00 10.69 -1.39
CA LEU A 165 0.69 9.55 -1.96
C LEU A 165 1.21 8.60 -0.86
N GLY A 166 1.92 9.12 0.15
CA GLY A 166 2.39 8.31 1.28
C GLY A 166 1.24 7.62 2.02
N ASN A 167 0.12 8.33 2.24
CA ASN A 167 -1.08 7.75 2.85
C ASN A 167 -1.66 6.59 2.00
N ARG A 168 -1.70 6.74 0.68
CA ARG A 168 -2.15 5.66 -0.22
C ARG A 168 -1.24 4.45 -0.16
N ILE A 169 0.08 4.65 -0.07
CA ILE A 169 1.05 3.54 0.02
C ILE A 169 0.91 2.80 1.35
N VAL A 170 0.75 3.50 2.48
CA VAL A 170 0.45 2.86 3.77
C VAL A 170 -0.84 2.03 3.70
N ALA A 171 -1.92 2.63 3.18
CA ALA A 171 -3.20 1.94 3.02
C ALA A 171 -3.08 0.71 2.11
N TYR A 172 -2.31 0.82 1.03
CA TYR A 172 -2.03 -0.29 0.12
C TYR A 172 -1.25 -1.41 0.79
N ALA A 173 -0.20 -1.09 1.55
CA ALA A 173 0.60 -2.06 2.28
C ALA A 173 -0.27 -2.82 3.30
N LEU A 174 -1.09 -2.11 4.08
CA LEU A 174 -2.00 -2.69 5.06
C LEU A 174 -3.06 -3.59 4.40
N LYS A 175 -3.65 -3.13 3.28
CA LYS A 175 -4.62 -3.94 2.51
C LYS A 175 -4.00 -5.25 1.99
N ASN A 176 -2.70 -5.25 1.72
CA ASN A 176 -1.95 -6.41 1.22
C ASN A 176 -1.11 -7.08 2.32
N ALA A 177 -1.41 -6.85 3.60
CA ALA A 177 -0.54 -7.27 4.70
C ALA A 177 -0.22 -8.77 4.69
N ASP A 178 -1.22 -9.63 4.47
CA ASP A 178 -1.01 -11.08 4.41
C ASP A 178 -0.12 -11.47 3.23
N ARG A 179 -0.35 -10.85 2.07
CA ARG A 179 0.43 -11.10 0.85
C ARG A 179 1.90 -10.76 1.04
N PHE A 180 2.18 -9.61 1.64
CA PHE A 180 3.53 -9.11 1.91
C PHE A 180 4.14 -9.65 3.19
N ALA A 181 3.41 -10.49 3.95
CA ALA A 181 3.78 -10.84 5.32
C ALA A 181 4.19 -9.58 6.12
N LEU A 182 3.43 -8.50 5.98
CA LEU A 182 3.75 -7.20 6.56
C LEU A 182 3.80 -7.32 8.09
N GLN A 183 4.83 -6.73 8.68
CA GLN A 183 4.96 -6.57 10.12
C GLN A 183 4.36 -5.22 10.53
N ASP A 184 4.80 -4.15 9.87
CA ASP A 184 4.40 -2.77 10.16
C ASP A 184 4.71 -1.84 8.99
N ALA A 185 4.13 -0.64 9.06
CA ALA A 185 4.51 0.50 8.24
C ALA A 185 4.68 1.75 9.12
N ILE A 186 5.59 2.64 8.74
CA ILE A 186 5.78 3.94 9.42
C ILE A 186 5.69 5.06 8.40
N TRP A 187 4.85 6.05 8.70
CA TRP A 187 4.71 7.26 7.89
C TRP A 187 4.41 8.46 8.78
N ARG A 188 5.20 9.52 8.65
CA ARG A 188 5.07 10.81 9.33
C ARG A 188 4.82 10.66 10.83
N GLY A 189 5.71 9.93 11.48
CA GLY A 189 5.72 9.72 12.93
C GLY A 189 4.61 8.82 13.46
N THR A 190 3.88 8.14 12.59
CA THR A 190 2.83 7.19 12.94
C THR A 190 3.24 5.77 12.59
N TYR A 191 3.14 4.88 13.56
CA TYR A 191 3.37 3.45 13.42
C TYR A 191 2.04 2.73 13.16
N TYR A 192 1.97 1.98 12.06
CA TYR A 192 0.79 1.26 11.60
C TYR A 192 1.02 -0.24 11.64
N THR A 193 0.01 -1.00 12.04
CA THR A 193 0.05 -2.46 12.10
C THR A 193 -1.12 -3.10 11.33
N PRO A 194 -0.92 -4.31 10.76
CA PRO A 194 -1.95 -5.02 10.00
C PRO A 194 -3.28 -5.28 10.74
N ASP A 195 -3.26 -5.32 12.07
CA ASP A 195 -4.43 -5.52 12.93
C ASP A 195 -5.28 -4.25 13.10
N GLY A 196 -5.00 -3.19 12.33
CA GLY A 196 -5.71 -1.91 12.37
C GLY A 196 -5.16 -0.93 13.40
N GLY A 197 -4.04 -1.26 14.06
CA GLY A 197 -3.37 -0.34 14.97
C GLY A 197 -2.74 0.85 14.23
N ALA A 198 -2.95 2.04 14.77
CA ALA A 198 -2.22 3.26 14.40
C ALA A 198 -1.84 4.02 15.66
N LYS A 199 -0.53 4.28 15.84
CA LYS A 199 0.01 4.97 17.02
C LYS A 199 0.94 6.09 16.59
N ALA A 200 0.52 7.33 16.81
CA ALA A 200 1.40 8.48 16.71
C ALA A 200 2.42 8.44 17.86
N GLY A 201 3.70 8.59 17.55
CA GLY A 201 4.77 8.46 18.54
C GLY A 201 6.08 9.17 18.21
N GLY A 202 6.10 10.02 17.17
CA GLY A 202 7.33 10.73 16.79
C GLY A 202 8.37 9.82 16.13
N TYR A 203 7.95 8.74 15.47
CA TYR A 203 8.82 7.77 14.81
C TYR A 203 9.62 8.31 13.60
N GLY A 204 9.58 9.62 13.28
CA GLY A 204 10.26 10.17 12.10
C GLY A 204 9.56 9.84 10.78
N HIS A 205 10.30 9.49 9.73
CA HIS A 205 9.76 9.02 8.44
C HIS A 205 8.86 10.04 7.74
N TYR A 206 9.35 11.27 7.58
CA TYR A 206 8.58 12.37 6.96
C TYR A 206 8.80 12.51 5.46
N ASP A 207 9.81 11.84 4.91
CA ASP A 207 10.23 11.86 3.51
C ASP A 207 10.02 10.53 2.77
N HIS A 208 9.82 9.43 3.49
CA HIS A 208 9.54 8.11 2.93
C HIS A 208 8.54 7.30 3.79
N VAL A 209 7.84 6.36 3.15
CA VAL A 209 7.08 5.33 3.86
C VAL A 209 8.00 4.14 4.12
N HIS A 210 8.22 3.80 5.40
CA HIS A 210 8.97 2.61 5.78
C HIS A 210 8.04 1.42 5.88
N LEU A 211 8.40 0.31 5.26
CA LEU A 211 7.65 -0.95 5.29
C LEU A 211 8.54 -2.05 5.85
N THR A 212 8.11 -2.68 6.94
CA THR A 212 8.78 -3.84 7.51
C THR A 212 7.98 -5.10 7.20
N THR A 213 8.66 -6.13 6.71
CA THR A 213 8.08 -7.46 6.49
C THR A 213 8.60 -8.46 7.52
N LYS A 214 7.86 -9.55 7.71
CA LYS A 214 8.32 -10.72 8.49
C LYS A 214 9.38 -11.54 7.74
N GLY A 215 9.70 -11.16 6.50
CA GLY A 215 10.65 -11.85 5.64
C GLY A 215 10.01 -13.00 4.87
N GLY A 216 10.83 -13.96 4.45
CA GLY A 216 10.39 -15.13 3.70
C GLY A 216 11.55 -16.02 3.29
N GLY A 217 12.68 -15.89 3.97
CA GLY A 217 13.97 -16.41 3.52
C GLY A 217 14.57 -15.56 2.41
N TYR A 218 15.85 -15.83 2.13
CA TYR A 218 16.51 -15.28 0.96
C TYR A 218 16.10 -16.05 -0.30
N PRO A 219 15.95 -15.37 -1.44
CA PRO A 219 15.61 -16.02 -2.70
C PRO A 219 16.62 -17.11 -3.09
N THR A 220 16.11 -18.17 -3.69
CA THR A 220 16.87 -19.30 -4.24
C THR A 220 16.92 -19.27 -5.78
N GLY A 221 16.16 -18.37 -6.42
CA GLY A 221 16.14 -18.14 -7.86
C GLY A 221 14.93 -18.73 -8.58
N GLY A 222 14.06 -19.47 -7.87
CA GLY A 222 12.83 -20.06 -8.42
C GLY A 222 11.55 -19.28 -8.05
N GLU A 223 11.68 -18.17 -7.34
CA GLU A 223 10.55 -17.41 -6.83
C GLU A 223 9.80 -16.68 -7.95
N LEU A 224 8.46 -16.77 -7.92
CA LEU A 224 7.58 -16.03 -8.81
C LEU A 224 6.87 -14.93 -8.01
N TYR A 225 7.07 -13.69 -8.43
CA TYR A 225 6.45 -12.52 -7.83
C TYR A 225 5.24 -12.12 -8.66
N LEU A 226 4.04 -12.49 -8.21
CA LEU A 226 2.81 -12.32 -8.99
C LEU A 226 1.99 -11.14 -8.47
N ARG A 227 1.30 -10.44 -9.38
CA ARG A 227 0.41 -9.29 -9.12
C ARG A 227 -0.92 -9.73 -8.53
#